data_AF-A0A6F8Y9X9-F1
#
_entry.id   AF-A0A6F8Y9X9-F1
#
_cell.length_a   1.000
_cell.length_b   1.000
_cell.length_c   1.000
_cell.angle_alpha   90.00
_cell.angle_beta   90.00
_cell.angle_gamma   90.00
#
_symmetry.space_group_name_H-M   'P 1'
#
loop_
_entity.id
_entity.type
_entity.pdbx_description
1 polymer ?
#
loop_
_entity_poly.entity_id
_entity_poly.type
_entity_poly.pdbx_seq_one_letter_code
_entity_poly.pdbx_strand_id
1 'polypeptide(L)'
;MTLPTVSDLAEQVRQLFAGDPRALADPYPVWNRLRDELPVTRIGDAVVLSRHSDVKTLLGDNHHLYSRARTKHSARYEHARQAFSPSGRAAFDRVLDHEFKQLVRLDPPDHPRVRRVVTPPFSARALKSEMEEKIRHRVGQAMDDIAGRRGAVDFKQVAYTLPLRVLGDLLGIPLHDLDRIHSWAFRIAENKLNADSEEKSLAADDAYRDLMGYIDELVERQTASGSTTGLVASLLEAQSGGVVDGEEVRAMLALMIFAGHETTSNLLAIGMMGLLEHRDQWDLLVADPSRAPAAVEELLRFVTPAHFLQYVAAQRRELDGVVIEAGDTVIGVLAAANRDPEVFAEPDRLDVTRPDSRFHVSLGLGPHFCLGAGLARMEAVALFAAMAERFPGARLTGEELVWGGRSLRTPIRLPILARP
;
A
#
# COMPACT_ATOMS: atom_id res chain seq x y z
N MET A 1 31.86 16.58 15.58
CA MET A 1 30.94 15.53 15.13
C MET A 1 31.64 14.74 14.04
N THR A 2 32.05 13.51 14.33
CA THR A 2 32.53 12.56 13.31
C THR A 2 31.38 12.25 12.36
N LEU A 3 31.60 12.44 11.05
CA LEU A 3 30.61 12.07 10.03
C LEU A 3 30.32 10.56 10.13
N PRO A 4 29.04 10.15 10.08
CA PRO A 4 28.68 8.73 10.13
C PRO A 4 29.29 7.97 8.95
N THR A 5 29.80 6.76 9.22
CA THR A 5 30.43 5.91 8.19
C THR A 5 29.39 5.20 7.32
N VAL A 6 29.79 4.64 6.16
CA VAL A 6 28.95 3.77 5.31
C VAL A 6 28.28 2.63 6.11
N SER A 7 28.97 2.10 7.13
CA SER A 7 28.43 1.07 8.02
C SER A 7 27.27 1.57 8.90
N ASP A 8 27.25 2.87 9.23
CA ASP A 8 26.19 3.49 10.04
C ASP A 8 24.92 3.72 9.21
N LEU A 9 25.05 4.18 7.96
CA LEU A 9 23.91 4.34 7.05
C LEU A 9 23.23 3.01 6.74
N ALA A 10 24.01 1.95 6.47
CA ALA A 10 23.45 0.62 6.24
C ALA A 10 22.65 0.10 7.45
N GLU A 11 23.08 0.42 8.67
CA GLU A 11 22.36 0.05 9.89
C GLU A 11 21.05 0.83 10.07
N GLN A 12 21.07 2.14 9.82
CA GLN A 12 19.85 2.97 9.82
C GLN A 12 18.81 2.44 8.82
N VAL A 13 19.25 2.01 7.63
CA VAL A 13 18.37 1.37 6.64
C VAL A 13 17.81 0.03 7.14
N ARG A 14 18.62 -0.80 7.83
CA ARG A 14 18.13 -2.05 8.44
C ARG A 14 17.08 -1.78 9.50
N GLN A 15 17.24 -0.74 10.32
CA GLN A 15 16.25 -0.33 11.32
C GLN A 15 14.92 0.06 10.67
N LEU A 16 14.95 0.77 9.53
CA LEU A 16 13.75 1.08 8.76
C LEU A 16 13.07 -0.17 8.18
N PHE A 17 13.85 -1.12 7.63
CA PHE A 17 13.30 -2.40 7.17
C PHE A 17 12.73 -3.25 8.31
N ALA A 18 13.33 -3.19 9.50
CA ALA A 18 12.85 -3.87 10.69
C ALA A 18 11.55 -3.25 11.25
N GLY A 19 11.25 -2.00 10.87
CA GLY A 19 10.10 -1.25 11.40
C GLY A 19 10.38 -0.63 12.77
N ASP A 20 11.63 -0.24 13.05
CA ASP A 20 11.99 0.44 14.29
C ASP A 20 11.17 1.73 14.45
N PRO A 21 10.40 1.91 15.55
CA PRO A 21 9.53 3.07 15.72
C PRO A 21 10.25 4.43 15.68
N ARG A 22 11.52 4.50 16.12
CA ARG A 22 12.27 5.77 16.12
C ARG A 22 12.76 6.10 14.73
N ALA A 23 13.27 5.10 14.00
CA ALA A 23 13.66 5.28 12.60
C ALA A 23 12.44 5.64 11.73
N LEU A 24 11.29 5.00 11.99
CA LEU A 24 10.04 5.33 11.32
C LEU A 24 9.50 6.71 11.66
N ALA A 25 9.91 7.36 12.76
CA ALA A 25 9.40 8.69 13.10
C ALA A 25 9.79 9.74 12.04
N ASP A 26 11.04 9.69 11.54
CA ASP A 26 11.50 10.51 10.42
C ASP A 26 12.48 9.73 9.52
N PRO A 27 11.97 8.98 8.53
CA PRO A 27 12.79 8.09 7.71
C PRO A 27 13.45 8.79 6.51
N TYR A 28 12.97 9.98 6.14
CA TYR A 28 13.38 10.62 4.88
C TYR A 28 14.84 11.06 4.86
N PRO A 29 15.45 11.57 5.95
CA PRO A 29 16.88 11.84 5.97
C PRO A 29 17.73 10.61 5.65
N VAL A 30 17.34 9.44 6.16
CA VAL A 30 18.04 8.16 5.89
C VAL A 30 17.86 7.74 4.43
N TRP A 31 16.64 7.85 3.89
CA TRP A 31 16.36 7.58 2.48
C TRP A 31 17.08 8.51 1.52
N ASN A 32 17.18 9.80 1.86
CA ASN A 32 17.90 10.79 1.08
C ASN A 32 19.41 10.47 1.05
N ARG A 33 20.00 10.19 2.22
CA ARG A 33 21.40 9.76 2.30
C ARG A 33 21.66 8.46 1.55
N LEU A 34 20.76 7.48 1.62
CA LEU A 34 20.86 6.24 0.84
C LEU A 34 20.92 6.55 -0.66
N ARG A 35 20.02 7.38 -1.18
CA ARG A 35 20.01 7.80 -2.59
C ARG A 35 21.29 8.53 -2.99
N ASP A 36 21.76 9.44 -2.15
CA ASP A 36 22.87 10.34 -2.50
C ASP A 36 24.24 9.67 -2.34
N GLU A 37 24.42 8.84 -1.30
CA GLU A 37 25.70 8.21 -0.95
C GLU A 37 25.83 6.77 -1.50
N LEU A 38 24.73 6.00 -1.51
CA LEU A 38 24.71 4.54 -1.80
C LEU A 38 23.48 4.15 -2.65
N PRO A 39 23.31 4.75 -3.83
CA PRO A 39 22.10 4.67 -4.66
C PRO A 39 21.67 3.23 -5.01
N VAL A 40 22.68 2.38 -5.20
CA VAL A 40 22.60 0.94 -5.47
C VAL A 40 23.58 0.28 -4.51
N THR A 41 23.07 -0.49 -3.56
CA THR A 41 23.91 -1.08 -2.52
C THR A 41 23.34 -2.39 -2.01
N ARG A 42 24.21 -3.28 -1.51
CA ARG A 42 23.79 -4.53 -0.88
C ARG A 42 23.70 -4.32 0.63
N ILE A 43 22.52 -4.56 1.18
CA ILE A 43 22.24 -4.47 2.62
C ILE A 43 21.65 -5.81 3.06
N GLY A 44 22.46 -6.61 3.77
CA GLY A 44 22.08 -7.96 4.14
C GLY A 44 21.98 -8.86 2.90
N ASP A 45 20.82 -9.49 2.73
CA ASP A 45 20.47 -10.41 1.64
C ASP A 45 19.80 -9.70 0.45
N ALA A 46 19.65 -8.37 0.49
CA ALA A 46 18.96 -7.60 -0.53
C ALA A 46 19.88 -6.57 -1.21
N VAL A 47 19.66 -6.37 -2.51
CA VAL A 47 20.16 -5.21 -3.23
C VAL A 47 19.09 -4.12 -3.19
N VAL A 48 19.46 -2.94 -2.73
CA VAL A 48 18.56 -1.81 -2.50
C VAL A 48 18.81 -0.75 -3.58
N LEU A 49 17.74 -0.33 -4.25
CA LEU A 49 17.72 0.71 -5.28
C LEU A 49 16.94 1.91 -4.75
N SER A 50 17.52 3.12 -4.85
CA SER A 50 16.93 4.31 -4.22
C SER A 50 16.81 5.54 -5.13
N ARG A 51 17.50 5.58 -6.27
CA ARG A 51 17.26 6.61 -7.30
C ARG A 51 15.96 6.37 -8.05
N HIS A 52 15.32 7.44 -8.49
CA HIS A 52 14.07 7.38 -9.24
C HIS A 52 14.20 6.56 -10.52
N SER A 53 15.27 6.76 -11.29
CA SER A 53 15.53 6.04 -12.55
C SER A 53 15.66 4.52 -12.36
N ASP A 54 16.35 4.08 -11.32
CA ASP A 54 16.56 2.67 -10.99
C ASP A 54 15.26 2.02 -10.49
N VAL A 55 14.55 2.69 -9.58
CA VAL A 55 13.24 2.23 -9.08
C VAL A 55 12.22 2.18 -10.23
N LYS A 56 12.23 3.16 -11.13
CA LYS A 56 11.35 3.18 -12.31
C LYS A 56 11.62 1.99 -13.23
N THR A 57 12.90 1.65 -13.45
CA THR A 57 13.30 0.46 -14.22
C THR A 57 12.82 -0.82 -13.54
N LEU A 58 13.02 -0.94 -12.21
CA LEU A 58 12.54 -2.07 -11.41
C LEU A 58 11.03 -2.28 -11.54
N LEU A 59 10.26 -1.19 -11.45
CA LEU A 59 8.81 -1.24 -11.57
C LEU A 59 8.35 -1.55 -13.00
N GLY A 60 9.01 -0.98 -14.01
CA GLY A 60 8.66 -1.12 -15.42
C GLY A 60 8.98 -2.49 -16.02
N ASP A 61 10.14 -3.06 -15.68
CA ASP A 61 10.59 -4.37 -16.16
C ASP A 61 10.55 -5.43 -15.05
N ASN A 62 9.32 -5.75 -14.66
CA ASN A 62 9.01 -6.67 -13.57
C ASN A 62 8.73 -8.11 -14.03
N HIS A 63 9.22 -8.50 -15.20
CA HIS A 63 9.20 -9.90 -15.63
C HIS A 63 10.48 -10.38 -16.36
N HIS A 64 11.25 -9.49 -17.01
CA HIS A 64 12.52 -9.88 -17.64
C HIS A 64 13.73 -9.58 -16.76
N LEU A 65 13.80 -8.39 -16.17
CA LEU A 65 14.89 -8.02 -15.26
C LEU A 65 14.58 -8.42 -13.82
N TYR A 66 13.34 -8.22 -13.40
CA TYR A 66 12.86 -8.51 -12.06
C TYR A 66 11.61 -9.36 -12.14
N SER A 67 11.21 -9.98 -11.04
CA SER A 67 10.03 -10.84 -10.98
C SER A 67 9.39 -10.76 -9.60
N ARG A 68 8.05 -10.79 -9.58
CA ARG A 68 7.30 -10.98 -8.33
C ARG A 68 7.00 -12.45 -8.10
N ALA A 69 6.76 -13.23 -9.16
CA ALA A 69 6.48 -14.67 -9.05
C ALA A 69 7.66 -15.47 -8.50
N ARG A 70 8.90 -15.12 -8.86
CA ARG A 70 10.11 -15.84 -8.41
C ARG A 70 10.43 -15.66 -6.93
N THR A 71 9.77 -14.73 -6.23
CA THR A 71 9.96 -14.54 -4.77
C THR A 71 9.63 -15.80 -3.97
N LYS A 72 8.80 -16.72 -4.50
CA LYS A 72 8.44 -18.00 -3.85
C LYS A 72 9.66 -18.89 -3.56
N HIS A 73 10.69 -18.75 -4.38
CA HIS A 73 11.95 -19.51 -4.31
C HIS A 73 13.13 -18.63 -3.92
N SER A 74 12.87 -17.49 -3.27
CA SER A 74 13.94 -16.66 -2.75
C SER A 74 14.67 -17.38 -1.61
N ALA A 75 15.99 -17.14 -1.51
CA ALA A 75 16.81 -17.69 -0.43
C ALA A 75 16.23 -17.41 0.97
N ARG A 76 15.57 -16.25 1.14
CA ARG A 76 14.87 -15.88 2.36
C ARG A 76 13.75 -16.87 2.72
N TYR A 77 12.90 -17.21 1.76
CA TYR A 77 11.78 -18.13 1.98
C TYR A 77 12.28 -19.55 2.20
N GLU A 78 13.30 -19.98 1.45
CA GLU A 78 13.92 -21.29 1.65
C GLU A 78 14.54 -21.42 3.05
N HIS A 79 15.23 -20.39 3.53
CA HIS A 79 15.81 -20.38 4.88
C HIS A 79 14.72 -20.44 5.95
N ALA A 80 13.68 -19.61 5.87
CA ALA A 80 12.56 -19.66 6.81
C ALA A 80 11.90 -21.03 6.83
N ARG A 81 11.63 -21.57 5.64
CA ARG A 81 11.07 -22.90 5.46
C ARG A 81 11.94 -23.94 6.15
N GLN A 82 13.27 -23.89 6.02
CA GLN A 82 14.21 -24.81 6.69
C GLN A 82 14.20 -24.70 8.21
N ALA A 83 14.08 -23.48 8.75
CA ALA A 83 14.11 -23.20 10.18
C ALA A 83 12.83 -23.60 10.92
N PHE A 84 11.68 -23.65 10.25
CA PHE A 84 10.39 -23.95 10.89
C PHE A 84 10.18 -25.44 11.17
N SER A 85 9.40 -25.71 12.21
CA SER A 85 8.89 -27.06 12.53
C SER A 85 8.10 -27.64 11.35
N PRO A 86 7.83 -28.96 11.31
CA PRO A 86 7.01 -29.56 10.25
C PRO A 86 5.62 -28.89 10.11
N SER A 87 4.96 -28.55 11.23
CA SER A 87 3.68 -27.85 11.23
C SER A 87 3.80 -26.40 10.75
N GLY A 88 4.81 -25.68 11.25
CA GLY A 88 5.09 -24.31 10.85
C GLY A 88 5.40 -24.20 9.36
N ARG A 89 6.19 -25.14 8.84
CA ARG A 89 6.52 -25.27 7.41
C ARG A 89 5.30 -25.55 6.55
N ALA A 90 4.40 -26.42 7.00
CA ALA A 90 3.17 -26.71 6.26
C ALA A 90 2.22 -25.51 6.22
N ALA A 91 2.09 -24.77 7.33
CA ALA A 91 1.33 -23.52 7.38
C ALA A 91 1.96 -22.45 6.47
N PHE A 92 3.27 -22.32 6.54
CA PHE A 92 4.05 -21.44 5.68
C PHE A 92 3.83 -21.72 4.19
N ASP A 93 4.00 -22.98 3.77
CA ASP A 93 3.83 -23.41 2.38
C ASP A 93 2.38 -23.12 1.90
N ARG A 94 1.35 -23.36 2.72
CA ARG A 94 -0.06 -23.04 2.39
C ARG A 94 -0.31 -21.54 2.22
N VAL A 95 0.22 -20.70 3.11
CA VAL A 95 0.11 -19.24 2.98
C VAL A 95 0.73 -18.78 1.66
N LEU A 96 1.92 -19.28 1.31
CA LEU A 96 2.54 -18.96 0.03
C LEU A 96 1.69 -19.46 -1.14
N ASP A 97 1.14 -20.67 -1.09
CA ASP A 97 0.29 -21.19 -2.17
C ASP A 97 -0.95 -20.32 -2.43
N HIS A 98 -1.51 -19.69 -1.39
CA HIS A 98 -2.56 -18.69 -1.55
C HIS A 98 -2.04 -17.37 -2.15
N GLU A 99 -0.97 -16.80 -1.59
CA GLU A 99 -0.42 -15.52 -2.04
C GLU A 99 0.06 -15.55 -3.49
N PHE A 100 0.71 -16.64 -3.92
CA PHE A 100 1.29 -16.74 -5.27
C PHE A 100 0.26 -16.95 -6.37
N LYS A 101 -1.03 -17.12 -6.04
CA LYS A 101 -2.15 -17.05 -6.99
C LYS A 101 -2.69 -15.63 -7.15
N GLN A 102 -2.33 -14.72 -6.27
CA GLN A 102 -2.81 -13.34 -6.32
C GLN A 102 -2.15 -12.59 -7.46
N LEU A 103 -2.92 -11.73 -8.15
CA LEU A 103 -2.46 -10.94 -9.28
C LEU A 103 -1.14 -10.20 -9.03
N VAL A 104 -0.90 -9.70 -7.81
CA VAL A 104 0.33 -9.00 -7.44
C VAL A 104 1.58 -9.89 -7.47
N ARG A 105 1.43 -11.22 -7.41
CA ARG A 105 2.53 -12.20 -7.44
C ARG A 105 2.68 -12.93 -8.79
N LEU A 106 1.85 -12.61 -9.79
CA LEU A 106 1.90 -13.26 -11.09
C LEU A 106 2.86 -12.53 -12.05
N ASP A 107 3.53 -13.28 -12.91
CA ASP A 107 4.25 -12.79 -14.08
C ASP A 107 3.48 -13.21 -15.37
N PRO A 108 3.85 -12.73 -16.57
CA PRO A 108 3.34 -13.29 -17.83
C PRO A 108 3.63 -14.79 -17.97
N PRO A 109 2.71 -15.58 -18.58
CA PRO A 109 1.50 -15.15 -19.29
C PRO A 109 0.26 -14.95 -18.40
N ASP A 110 0.29 -15.36 -17.13
CA ASP A 110 -0.90 -15.36 -16.28
C ASP A 110 -1.31 -13.97 -15.83
N HIS A 111 -0.35 -13.12 -15.46
CA HIS A 111 -0.62 -11.75 -15.02
C HIS A 111 -1.51 -10.96 -16.00
N PRO A 112 -1.18 -10.80 -17.29
CA PRO A 112 -2.03 -10.03 -18.21
C PRO A 112 -3.41 -10.67 -18.43
N ARG A 113 -3.51 -12.01 -18.39
CA ARG A 113 -4.79 -12.74 -18.50
C ARG A 113 -5.73 -12.37 -17.35
N VAL A 114 -5.27 -12.52 -16.10
CA VAL A 114 -6.04 -12.20 -14.90
C VAL A 114 -6.29 -10.68 -14.80
N ARG A 115 -5.27 -9.85 -15.08
CA ARG A 115 -5.39 -8.38 -15.06
C ARG A 115 -6.50 -7.87 -15.98
N ARG A 116 -6.63 -8.46 -17.17
CA ARG A 116 -7.65 -8.06 -18.15
C ARG A 116 -9.07 -8.26 -17.63
N VAL A 117 -9.31 -9.29 -16.82
CA VAL A 117 -10.61 -9.58 -16.20
C VAL A 117 -10.97 -8.49 -15.19
N VAL A 118 -10.02 -8.08 -14.35
CA VAL A 118 -10.30 -7.19 -13.21
C VAL A 118 -10.15 -5.71 -13.50
N THR A 119 -9.60 -5.33 -14.67
CA THR A 119 -9.39 -3.91 -15.02
C THR A 119 -10.69 -3.13 -15.29
N PRO A 120 -11.71 -3.66 -16.01
CA PRO A 120 -12.90 -2.88 -16.38
C PRO A 120 -13.67 -2.28 -15.17
N PRO A 121 -13.91 -3.01 -14.06
CA PRO A 121 -14.54 -2.43 -12.86
C PRO A 121 -13.77 -1.26 -12.23
N PHE A 122 -12.47 -1.17 -12.47
CA PHE A 122 -11.60 -0.09 -11.97
C PHE A 122 -11.33 1.00 -13.02
N SER A 123 -12.01 0.96 -14.17
CA SER A 123 -11.95 2.05 -15.13
C SER A 123 -12.54 3.33 -14.54
N ALA A 124 -12.03 4.50 -14.96
CA ALA A 124 -12.52 5.79 -14.47
C ALA A 124 -14.05 5.95 -14.63
N ARG A 125 -14.61 5.43 -15.73
CA ARG A 125 -16.06 5.45 -15.98
C ARG A 125 -16.82 4.58 -14.98
N ALA A 126 -16.38 3.34 -14.76
CA ALA A 126 -17.05 2.41 -13.85
C ALA A 126 -16.98 2.90 -12.40
N LEU A 127 -15.80 3.33 -11.94
CA LEU A 127 -15.63 3.90 -10.60
C LEU A 127 -16.51 5.13 -10.40
N LYS A 128 -16.57 6.03 -11.39
CA LYS A 128 -17.44 7.21 -11.31
C LYS A 128 -18.90 6.82 -11.15
N SER A 129 -19.41 5.88 -11.96
CA SER A 129 -20.82 5.48 -11.89
C SER A 129 -21.18 4.70 -10.64
N GLU A 130 -20.29 3.84 -10.15
CA GLU A 130 -20.61 2.89 -9.07
C GLU A 130 -20.19 3.38 -7.68
N MET A 131 -19.16 4.21 -7.58
CA MET A 131 -18.49 4.53 -6.32
C MET A 131 -18.51 6.01 -5.93
N GLU A 132 -18.66 6.96 -6.86
CA GLU A 132 -18.56 8.39 -6.55
C GLU A 132 -19.55 8.83 -5.46
N GLU A 133 -20.84 8.52 -5.64
CA GLU A 133 -21.87 8.85 -4.64
C GLU A 133 -21.72 8.06 -3.34
N LYS A 134 -21.29 6.79 -3.41
CA LYS A 134 -21.05 5.98 -2.21
C LYS A 134 -19.92 6.59 -1.37
N ILE A 135 -18.80 6.95 -2.01
CA ILE A 135 -17.66 7.60 -1.36
C ILE A 135 -18.08 8.96 -0.78
N ARG A 136 -18.80 9.79 -1.54
CA ARG A 136 -19.34 11.07 -1.06
C ARG A 136 -20.17 10.87 0.21
N HIS A 137 -21.04 9.87 0.22
CA HIS A 137 -21.84 9.51 1.38
C HIS A 137 -20.98 9.04 2.58
N ARG A 138 -20.01 8.13 2.35
CA ARG A 138 -19.11 7.63 3.40
C ARG A 138 -18.26 8.75 4.02
N VAL A 139 -17.78 9.68 3.19
CA VAL A 139 -17.05 10.87 3.64
C VAL A 139 -17.96 11.78 4.44
N GLY A 140 -19.19 12.04 3.99
CA GLY A 140 -20.18 12.80 4.77
C GLY A 140 -20.41 12.22 6.16
N GLN A 141 -20.62 10.90 6.25
CA GLN A 141 -20.75 10.19 7.52
C GLN A 141 -19.50 10.38 8.40
N ALA A 142 -18.30 10.26 7.83
CA ALA A 142 -17.05 10.48 8.55
C ALA A 142 -16.93 11.92 9.07
N MET A 143 -17.36 12.92 8.30
CA MET A 143 -17.35 14.32 8.73
C MET A 143 -18.35 14.57 9.86
N ASP A 144 -19.55 13.99 9.79
CA ASP A 144 -20.56 14.09 10.85
C ASP A 144 -20.09 13.41 12.14
N ASP A 145 -19.45 12.24 12.03
CA ASP A 145 -18.82 11.53 13.15
C ASP A 145 -17.71 12.37 13.82
N ILE A 146 -16.92 13.11 13.04
CA ILE A 146 -15.90 14.05 13.56
C ILE A 146 -16.58 15.23 14.27
N ALA A 147 -17.58 15.86 13.64
CA ALA A 147 -18.25 17.04 14.17
C ALA A 147 -19.02 16.75 15.48
N GLY A 148 -19.53 15.53 15.65
CA GLY A 148 -20.23 15.10 16.86
C GLY A 148 -19.32 14.83 18.07
N ARG A 149 -18.00 14.74 17.89
CA ARG A 149 -17.04 14.46 18.98
C ARG A 149 -16.66 15.74 19.72
N ARG A 150 -16.50 15.62 21.04
CA ARG A 150 -15.92 16.69 21.87
C ARG A 150 -14.42 16.44 22.03
N GLY A 151 -13.61 17.49 21.79
CA GLY A 151 -12.16 17.43 21.99
C GLY A 151 -11.41 16.84 20.81
N ALA A 152 -10.30 16.16 21.08
CA ALA A 152 -9.45 15.58 20.05
C ALA A 152 -10.09 14.34 19.42
N VAL A 153 -9.98 14.21 18.10
CA VAL A 153 -10.41 13.05 17.33
C VAL A 153 -9.18 12.28 16.89
N ASP A 154 -9.22 10.96 17.05
CA ASP A 154 -8.20 10.10 16.46
C ASP A 154 -8.45 9.93 14.96
N PHE A 155 -7.81 10.78 14.15
CA PHE A 155 -7.97 10.78 12.71
C PHE A 155 -7.45 9.50 12.06
N LYS A 156 -6.52 8.77 12.72
CA LYS A 156 -6.06 7.48 12.21
C LYS A 156 -7.21 6.48 12.14
N GLN A 157 -8.12 6.50 13.11
CA GLN A 157 -9.32 5.67 13.10
C GLN A 157 -10.25 6.03 11.93
N VAL A 158 -10.44 7.33 11.66
CA VAL A 158 -11.27 7.82 10.54
C VAL A 158 -10.66 7.38 9.20
N ALA A 159 -9.38 7.68 9.02
CA ALA A 159 -8.58 7.31 7.85
C ALA A 159 -8.55 5.79 7.62
N TYR A 160 -8.67 4.99 8.67
CA TYR A 160 -8.76 3.53 8.57
C TYR A 160 -10.18 3.06 8.20
N THR A 161 -11.19 3.63 8.82
CA THR A 161 -12.59 3.19 8.69
C THR A 161 -13.15 3.52 7.31
N LEU A 162 -12.80 4.68 6.75
CA LEU A 162 -13.34 5.12 5.47
C LEU A 162 -13.00 4.15 4.31
N PRO A 163 -11.73 3.82 4.03
CA PRO A 163 -11.39 2.89 2.96
C PRO A 163 -11.95 1.49 3.17
N LEU A 164 -12.05 1.04 4.43
CA LEU A 164 -12.64 -0.26 4.75
C LEU A 164 -14.15 -0.30 4.40
N ARG A 165 -14.89 0.78 4.67
CA ARG A 165 -16.30 0.91 4.25
C ARG A 165 -16.45 0.99 2.73
N VAL A 166 -15.57 1.73 2.05
CA VAL A 166 -15.56 1.85 0.58
C VAL A 166 -15.24 0.50 -0.07
N LEU A 167 -14.30 -0.26 0.49
CA LEU A 167 -14.01 -1.62 0.07
C LEU A 167 -15.24 -2.53 0.25
N GLY A 168 -15.99 -2.36 1.35
CA GLY A 168 -17.22 -3.08 1.55
C GLY A 168 -18.28 -2.78 0.50
N ASP A 169 -18.42 -1.51 0.13
CA ASP A 169 -19.31 -1.04 -0.94
C ASP A 169 -18.91 -1.54 -2.34
N LEU A 170 -17.61 -1.78 -2.57
CA LEU A 170 -17.05 -2.30 -3.81
C LEU A 170 -17.25 -3.83 -3.95
N LEU A 171 -17.06 -4.56 -2.85
CA LEU A 171 -17.10 -6.02 -2.83
C LEU A 171 -18.47 -6.61 -2.46
N GLY A 172 -19.43 -5.78 -2.02
CA GLY A 172 -20.72 -6.25 -1.52
C GLY A 172 -20.64 -6.86 -0.11
N ILE A 173 -19.66 -6.42 0.69
CA ILE A 173 -19.44 -6.91 2.04
C ILE A 173 -20.32 -6.11 3.02
N PRO A 174 -21.13 -6.78 3.86
CA PRO A 174 -21.91 -6.12 4.90
C PRO A 174 -21.03 -5.37 5.91
N LEU A 175 -21.45 -4.18 6.33
CA LEU A 175 -20.68 -3.34 7.25
C LEU A 175 -20.36 -4.02 8.60
N HIS A 176 -21.22 -4.92 9.06
CA HIS A 176 -21.02 -5.64 10.33
C HIS A 176 -19.93 -6.73 10.26
N ASP A 177 -19.51 -7.12 9.04
CA ASP A 177 -18.42 -8.09 8.86
C ASP A 177 -17.03 -7.43 8.80
N LEU A 178 -16.97 -6.10 8.67
CA LEU A 178 -15.71 -5.38 8.42
C LEU A 178 -14.68 -5.57 9.55
N ASP A 179 -15.11 -5.72 10.81
CA ASP A 179 -14.20 -5.97 11.94
C ASP A 179 -13.54 -7.36 11.86
N ARG A 180 -14.29 -8.38 11.41
CA ARG A 180 -13.75 -9.73 11.19
C ARG A 180 -12.73 -9.72 10.04
N ILE A 181 -13.10 -9.06 8.94
CA ILE A 181 -12.24 -8.89 7.78
C ILE A 181 -10.94 -8.18 8.13
N HIS A 182 -11.04 -7.09 8.91
CA HIS A 182 -9.88 -6.39 9.43
C HIS A 182 -8.98 -7.33 10.22
N SER A 183 -9.53 -8.08 11.19
CA SER A 183 -8.74 -9.00 12.01
C SER A 183 -7.96 -10.02 11.18
N TRP A 184 -8.60 -10.61 10.16
CA TRP A 184 -7.91 -11.54 9.25
C TRP A 184 -6.85 -10.84 8.40
N ALA A 185 -7.18 -9.70 7.80
CA ALA A 185 -6.26 -8.93 6.96
C ALA A 185 -5.02 -8.51 7.75
N PHE A 186 -5.20 -8.08 9.01
CA PHE A 186 -4.12 -7.71 9.92
C PHE A 186 -3.19 -8.89 10.22
N ARG A 187 -3.73 -10.07 10.59
CA ARG A 187 -2.91 -11.27 10.87
C ARG A 187 -2.13 -11.75 9.65
N ILE A 188 -2.75 -11.68 8.45
CA ILE A 188 -2.09 -11.97 7.18
C ILE A 188 -0.98 -10.93 6.91
N ALA A 189 -1.27 -9.64 7.13
CA ALA A 189 -0.30 -8.55 7.04
C ALA A 189 0.86 -8.72 8.02
N GLU A 190 0.64 -9.18 9.24
CA GLU A 190 1.74 -9.29 10.21
C GLU A 190 2.77 -10.34 9.81
N ASN A 191 2.38 -11.30 8.97
CA ASN A 191 3.28 -12.27 8.34
C ASN A 191 4.13 -11.66 7.19
N LYS A 192 4.11 -10.33 7.01
CA LYS A 192 4.86 -9.57 5.98
C LYS A 192 6.35 -9.96 5.92
N LEU A 193 6.80 -10.32 4.71
CA LEU A 193 8.08 -10.94 4.32
C LEU A 193 8.17 -12.46 4.50
N ASN A 194 7.08 -13.11 4.90
CA ASN A 194 6.83 -14.54 4.85
C ASN A 194 8.07 -15.34 5.28
N ALA A 195 8.64 -15.04 6.45
CA ALA A 195 9.87 -15.71 6.86
C ALA A 195 10.28 -15.50 8.31
N ASP A 196 9.83 -14.42 8.93
CA ASP A 196 10.48 -13.93 10.16
C ASP A 196 10.03 -14.69 11.42
N SER A 197 8.86 -15.34 11.39
CA SER A 197 8.28 -16.00 12.57
C SER A 197 7.34 -17.14 12.20
N GLU A 198 7.58 -18.29 12.83
CA GLU A 198 6.71 -19.46 12.72
C GLU A 198 5.31 -19.19 13.30
N GLU A 199 5.24 -18.53 14.46
CA GLU A 199 3.99 -18.14 15.11
C GLU A 199 3.12 -17.29 14.18
N LYS A 200 3.72 -16.32 13.50
CA LYS A 200 3.02 -15.46 12.53
C LYS A 200 2.57 -16.24 11.29
N SER A 201 3.33 -17.24 10.86
CA SER A 201 2.95 -18.11 9.75
C SER A 201 1.74 -18.98 10.10
N LEU A 202 1.68 -19.51 11.32
CA LEU A 202 0.51 -20.25 11.82
C LEU A 202 -0.72 -19.34 11.94
N ALA A 203 -0.54 -18.15 12.53
CA ALA A 203 -1.62 -17.18 12.67
C ALA A 203 -2.17 -16.71 11.32
N ALA A 204 -1.32 -16.57 10.29
CA ALA A 204 -1.72 -16.23 8.93
C ALA A 204 -2.43 -17.38 8.22
N ASP A 205 -1.98 -18.64 8.38
CA ASP A 205 -2.66 -19.81 7.82
C ASP A 205 -4.09 -19.94 8.35
N ASP A 206 -4.29 -19.76 9.65
CA ASP A 206 -5.63 -19.76 10.25
C ASP A 206 -6.49 -18.59 9.76
N ALA A 207 -5.92 -17.39 9.63
CA ALA A 207 -6.64 -16.24 9.08
C ALA A 207 -7.03 -16.45 7.61
N TYR A 208 -6.15 -17.06 6.79
CA TYR A 208 -6.46 -17.43 5.41
C TYR A 208 -7.59 -18.45 5.34
N ARG A 209 -7.59 -19.47 6.21
CA ARG A 209 -8.66 -20.47 6.28
C ARG A 209 -10.03 -19.81 6.49
N ASP A 210 -10.13 -18.94 7.49
CA ASP A 210 -11.37 -18.21 7.80
C ASP A 210 -11.78 -17.27 6.66
N LEU A 211 -10.79 -16.54 6.10
CA LEU A 211 -11.02 -15.60 5.00
C LEU A 211 -11.52 -16.33 3.74
N MET A 212 -10.95 -17.48 3.40
CA MET A 212 -11.39 -18.28 2.25
C MET A 212 -12.83 -18.76 2.42
N GLY A 213 -13.19 -19.24 3.62
CA GLY A 213 -14.58 -19.61 3.93
C GLY A 213 -15.54 -18.41 3.78
N TYR A 214 -15.14 -17.23 4.26
CA TYR A 214 -15.95 -16.01 4.08
C TYR A 214 -16.07 -15.58 2.62
N ILE A 215 -15.01 -15.73 1.82
CA ILE A 215 -15.03 -15.42 0.39
C ILE A 215 -15.99 -16.36 -0.34
N ASP A 216 -16.04 -17.66 0.03
CA ASP A 216 -17.01 -18.60 -0.54
C ASP A 216 -18.46 -18.11 -0.26
N GLU A 217 -18.76 -17.71 0.99
CA GLU A 217 -20.07 -17.12 1.32
C GLU A 217 -20.35 -15.81 0.55
N LEU A 218 -19.33 -14.96 0.35
CA LEU A 218 -19.47 -13.71 -0.40
C LEU A 218 -19.84 -13.98 -1.88
N VAL A 219 -19.17 -14.96 -2.49
CA VAL A 219 -19.46 -15.40 -3.86
C VAL A 219 -20.88 -15.97 -3.96
N GLU A 220 -21.30 -16.78 -2.99
CA GLU A 220 -22.67 -17.32 -2.93
C GLU A 220 -23.71 -16.19 -2.82
N ARG A 221 -23.49 -15.22 -1.92
CA ARG A 221 -24.38 -14.05 -1.77
C ARG A 221 -24.48 -13.24 -3.05
N GLN A 222 -23.35 -12.97 -3.71
CA GLN A 222 -23.35 -12.22 -4.97
C GLN A 222 -24.08 -12.99 -6.09
N THR A 223 -23.86 -14.30 -6.17
CA THR A 223 -24.52 -15.16 -7.15
C THR A 223 -26.05 -15.15 -6.92
N ALA A 224 -26.48 -15.27 -5.66
CA ALA A 224 -27.89 -15.23 -5.29
C ALA A 224 -28.54 -13.86 -5.52
N SER A 225 -27.79 -12.77 -5.45
CA SER A 225 -28.32 -11.42 -5.68
C SER A 225 -28.61 -11.13 -7.16
N GLY A 226 -28.07 -11.93 -8.09
CA GLY A 226 -28.19 -11.72 -9.54
C GLY A 226 -27.50 -10.45 -10.04
N SER A 227 -26.56 -9.88 -9.29
CA SER A 227 -25.86 -8.66 -9.71
C SER A 227 -24.92 -8.95 -10.87
N THR A 228 -24.99 -8.12 -11.90
CA THR A 228 -24.20 -8.22 -13.14
C THR A 228 -23.11 -7.15 -13.26
N THR A 229 -22.89 -6.37 -12.20
CA THR A 229 -21.97 -5.22 -12.18
C THR A 229 -21.00 -5.31 -11.00
N GLY A 230 -19.91 -4.56 -11.07
CA GLY A 230 -18.85 -4.58 -10.07
C GLY A 230 -17.84 -5.72 -10.23
N LEU A 231 -16.84 -5.74 -9.34
CA LEU A 231 -15.70 -6.65 -9.43
C LEU A 231 -16.09 -8.13 -9.30
N VAL A 232 -16.92 -8.46 -8.30
CA VAL A 232 -17.29 -9.86 -8.04
C VAL A 232 -18.06 -10.43 -9.23
N ALA A 233 -19.01 -9.68 -9.79
CA ALA A 233 -19.74 -10.11 -10.99
C ALA A 233 -18.80 -10.35 -12.19
N SER A 234 -17.85 -9.43 -12.42
CA SER A 234 -16.86 -9.56 -13.49
C SER A 234 -15.97 -10.80 -13.34
N LEU A 235 -15.61 -11.16 -12.11
CA LEU A 235 -14.85 -12.38 -11.80
C LEU A 235 -15.67 -13.65 -12.05
N LEU A 236 -16.94 -13.67 -11.64
CA LEU A 236 -17.84 -14.83 -11.84
C LEU A 236 -18.18 -15.07 -13.32
N GLU A 237 -18.35 -14.00 -14.10
CA GLU A 237 -18.53 -14.08 -15.55
C GLU A 237 -17.29 -14.68 -16.22
N ALA A 238 -16.10 -14.17 -15.87
CA ALA A 238 -14.84 -14.69 -16.40
C ALA A 238 -14.58 -16.15 -15.99
N GLN A 239 -15.00 -16.55 -14.78
CA GLN A 239 -14.93 -17.93 -14.32
C GLN A 239 -15.85 -18.84 -15.14
N SER A 240 -17.10 -18.43 -15.36
CA SER A 240 -18.07 -19.18 -16.16
C SER A 240 -17.62 -19.35 -17.61
N GLY A 241 -16.92 -18.35 -18.15
CA GLY A 241 -16.29 -18.40 -19.48
C GLY A 241 -14.96 -19.15 -19.54
N GLY A 242 -14.45 -19.68 -18.42
CA GLY A 242 -13.19 -20.43 -18.36
C GLY A 242 -11.92 -19.57 -18.54
N VAL A 243 -12.01 -18.25 -18.36
CA VAL A 243 -10.86 -17.33 -18.48
C VAL A 243 -10.00 -17.35 -17.20
N VAL A 244 -10.66 -17.52 -16.06
CA VAL A 244 -10.04 -17.72 -14.74
C VAL A 244 -10.70 -18.91 -14.04
N ASP A 245 -9.99 -19.54 -13.11
CA ASP A 245 -10.56 -20.60 -12.28
C ASP A 245 -11.09 -20.08 -10.93
N GLY A 246 -11.73 -20.96 -10.15
CA GLY A 246 -12.30 -20.58 -8.85
C GLY A 246 -11.26 -20.26 -7.77
N GLU A 247 -10.03 -20.77 -7.88
CA GLU A 247 -8.95 -20.39 -6.97
C GLU A 247 -8.41 -19.00 -7.31
N GLU A 248 -8.31 -18.65 -8.59
CA GLU A 248 -7.94 -17.31 -9.06
C GLU A 248 -8.98 -16.26 -8.63
N VAL A 249 -10.27 -16.58 -8.69
CA VAL A 249 -11.34 -15.72 -8.15
C VAL A 249 -11.14 -15.47 -6.65
N ARG A 250 -10.94 -16.54 -5.87
CA ARG A 250 -10.70 -16.43 -4.43
C ARG A 250 -9.44 -15.64 -4.09
N ALA A 251 -8.35 -15.90 -4.81
CA ALA A 251 -7.10 -15.19 -4.65
C ALA A 251 -7.26 -13.69 -4.96
N MET A 252 -8.03 -13.34 -5.98
CA MET A 252 -8.30 -11.95 -6.34
C MET A 252 -9.13 -11.23 -5.26
N LEU A 253 -10.18 -11.88 -4.73
CA LEU A 253 -11.00 -11.30 -3.66
C LEU A 253 -10.20 -11.12 -2.37
N ALA A 254 -9.37 -12.09 -1.99
CA ALA A 254 -8.45 -11.95 -0.86
C ALA A 254 -7.43 -10.83 -1.08
N LEU A 255 -6.88 -10.69 -2.29
CA LEU A 255 -5.98 -9.58 -2.62
C LEU A 255 -6.67 -8.22 -2.45
N MET A 256 -7.94 -8.06 -2.86
CA MET A 256 -8.65 -6.79 -2.68
C MET A 256 -8.94 -6.47 -1.23
N ILE A 257 -9.36 -7.48 -0.46
CA ILE A 257 -9.60 -7.34 0.98
C ILE A 257 -8.37 -6.80 1.70
N PHE A 258 -7.19 -7.32 1.34
CA PHE A 258 -5.91 -6.89 1.91
C PHE A 258 -5.41 -5.55 1.34
N ALA A 259 -5.22 -5.48 0.02
CA ALA A 259 -4.51 -4.40 -0.63
C ALA A 259 -5.32 -3.09 -0.71
N GLY A 260 -6.65 -3.18 -0.65
CA GLY A 260 -7.55 -2.07 -0.94
C GLY A 260 -7.66 -1.01 0.16
N HIS A 261 -7.44 -1.36 1.43
CA HIS A 261 -7.71 -0.44 2.54
C HIS A 261 -6.46 0.06 3.28
N GLU A 262 -5.45 -0.79 3.54
CA GLU A 262 -4.29 -0.39 4.37
C GLU A 262 -3.50 0.78 3.75
N THR A 263 -3.21 0.71 2.46
CA THR A 263 -2.40 1.72 1.76
C THR A 263 -3.12 3.06 1.64
N THR A 264 -4.41 3.04 1.30
CA THR A 264 -5.27 4.24 1.28
C THR A 264 -5.38 4.82 2.69
N SER A 265 -5.60 3.99 3.71
CA SER A 265 -5.65 4.46 5.10
C SER A 265 -4.36 5.18 5.51
N ASN A 266 -3.22 4.72 4.99
CA ASN A 266 -1.94 5.35 5.25
C ASN A 266 -1.78 6.69 4.50
N LEU A 267 -2.21 6.76 3.24
CA LEU A 267 -2.29 8.02 2.48
C LEU A 267 -3.13 9.06 3.22
N LEU A 268 -4.33 8.67 3.69
CA LEU A 268 -5.24 9.58 4.37
C LEU A 268 -4.67 10.07 5.70
N ALA A 269 -4.14 9.16 6.53
CA ALA A 269 -3.61 9.50 7.84
C ALA A 269 -2.33 10.35 7.75
N ILE A 270 -1.30 9.89 7.03
CA ILE A 270 -0.04 10.63 6.91
C ILE A 270 -0.22 11.88 6.05
N GLY A 271 -1.09 11.83 5.04
CA GLY A 271 -1.42 13.00 4.23
C GLY A 271 -2.05 14.11 5.05
N MET A 272 -3.01 13.79 5.93
CA MET A 272 -3.59 14.75 6.86
C MET A 272 -2.53 15.30 7.81
N MET A 273 -1.70 14.43 8.40
CA MET A 273 -0.60 14.87 9.26
C MET A 273 0.33 15.85 8.54
N GLY A 274 0.77 15.51 7.32
CA GLY A 274 1.64 16.36 6.50
C GLY A 274 1.01 17.72 6.18
N LEU A 275 -0.28 17.74 5.81
CA LEU A 275 -1.00 19.01 5.58
C LEU A 275 -1.08 19.85 6.87
N LEU A 276 -1.37 19.24 8.01
CA LEU A 276 -1.50 19.98 9.28
C LEU A 276 -0.15 20.43 9.87
N GLU A 277 0.94 19.76 9.55
CA GLU A 277 2.32 20.21 9.86
C GLU A 277 2.73 21.40 8.98
N HIS A 278 2.25 21.45 7.74
CA HIS A 278 2.55 22.50 6.76
C HIS A 278 1.34 23.39 6.56
N ARG A 279 1.08 24.25 7.54
CA ARG A 279 -0.17 25.00 7.63
C ARG A 279 -0.44 25.88 6.41
N ASP A 280 0.59 26.43 5.78
CA ASP A 280 0.50 27.18 4.53
C ASP A 280 -0.08 26.34 3.38
N GLN A 281 0.27 25.06 3.30
CA GLN A 281 -0.25 24.12 2.31
C GLN A 281 -1.71 23.72 2.59
N TRP A 282 -2.06 23.56 3.87
CA TRP A 282 -3.44 23.34 4.27
C TRP A 282 -4.33 24.55 3.99
N ASP A 283 -3.85 25.77 4.26
CA ASP A 283 -4.60 27.00 4.01
C ASP A 283 -4.89 27.20 2.52
N LEU A 284 -4.03 26.74 1.61
CA LEU A 284 -4.30 26.73 0.17
C LEU A 284 -5.49 25.82 -0.18
N LEU A 285 -5.59 24.65 0.45
CA LEU A 285 -6.70 23.73 0.23
C LEU A 285 -8.00 24.22 0.89
N VAL A 286 -7.92 24.88 2.04
CA VAL A 286 -9.06 25.56 2.68
C VAL A 286 -9.60 26.68 1.79
N ALA A 287 -8.71 27.49 1.22
CA ALA A 287 -9.11 28.59 0.34
C ALA A 287 -9.76 28.09 -0.96
N ASP A 288 -9.37 26.91 -1.44
CA ASP A 288 -9.87 26.33 -2.68
C ASP A 288 -9.85 24.78 -2.62
N PRO A 289 -10.92 24.15 -2.11
CA PRO A 289 -11.02 22.69 -2.03
C PRO A 289 -10.94 21.97 -3.38
N SER A 290 -11.16 22.68 -4.49
CA SER A 290 -11.01 22.11 -5.84
C SER A 290 -9.57 21.72 -6.17
N ARG A 291 -8.59 22.13 -5.35
CA ARG A 291 -7.17 21.73 -5.43
C ARG A 291 -6.90 20.33 -4.89
N ALA A 292 -7.86 19.69 -4.23
CA ALA A 292 -7.69 18.37 -3.65
C ALA A 292 -7.07 17.33 -4.63
N PRO A 293 -7.44 17.27 -5.93
CA PRO A 293 -6.78 16.36 -6.87
C PRO A 293 -5.26 16.59 -7.01
N ALA A 294 -4.81 17.84 -7.10
CA ALA A 294 -3.38 18.16 -7.19
C ALA A 294 -2.67 17.89 -5.86
N ALA A 295 -3.30 18.25 -4.75
CA ALA A 295 -2.81 17.96 -3.40
C ALA A 295 -2.64 16.45 -3.18
N VAL A 296 -3.56 15.61 -3.66
CA VAL A 296 -3.46 14.15 -3.55
C VAL A 296 -2.28 13.58 -4.31
N GLU A 297 -1.98 14.05 -5.53
CA GLU A 297 -0.76 13.63 -6.24
C GLU A 297 0.49 14.04 -5.48
N GLU A 298 0.52 15.25 -4.91
CA GLU A 298 1.64 15.69 -4.10
C GLU A 298 1.77 14.86 -2.82
N LEU A 299 0.69 14.52 -2.14
CA LEU A 299 0.73 13.67 -0.96
C LEU A 299 1.20 12.26 -1.32
N LEU A 300 0.72 11.67 -2.41
CA LEU A 300 1.22 10.39 -2.91
C LEU A 300 2.73 10.44 -3.11
N ARG A 301 3.29 11.52 -3.66
CA ARG A 301 4.74 11.74 -3.77
C ARG A 301 5.41 11.92 -2.41
N PHE A 302 4.98 12.93 -1.65
CA PHE A 302 5.67 13.44 -0.47
C PHE A 302 5.65 12.46 0.70
N VAL A 303 4.49 11.85 0.96
CA VAL A 303 4.31 10.91 2.08
C VAL A 303 4.61 9.46 1.69
N THR A 304 4.50 9.13 0.41
CA THR A 304 4.75 7.79 -0.16
C THR A 304 4.16 6.66 0.71
N PRO A 305 2.85 6.35 0.60
CA PRO A 305 2.17 5.45 1.56
C PRO A 305 2.80 4.07 1.72
N ALA A 306 3.48 3.56 0.69
CA ALA A 306 4.35 2.39 0.74
C ALA A 306 5.79 2.79 0.39
N HIS A 307 6.69 2.75 1.37
CA HIS A 307 8.05 3.27 1.27
C HIS A 307 8.93 2.45 0.33
N PHE A 308 8.69 1.16 0.21
CA PHE A 308 9.49 0.28 -0.63
C PHE A 308 8.69 -0.93 -1.10
N LEU A 309 9.13 -1.51 -2.22
CA LEU A 309 8.60 -2.75 -2.79
C LEU A 309 9.73 -3.75 -3.04
N GLN A 310 9.43 -5.03 -2.84
CA GLN A 310 10.36 -6.13 -3.05
C GLN A 310 10.06 -6.88 -4.35
N TYR A 311 11.13 -7.29 -5.02
CA TYR A 311 11.19 -8.14 -6.19
C TYR A 311 12.33 -9.15 -6.04
N VAL A 312 12.47 -10.05 -7.01
CA VAL A 312 13.66 -10.89 -7.22
C VAL A 312 14.27 -10.60 -8.58
N ALA A 313 15.59 -10.53 -8.67
CA ALA A 313 16.29 -10.43 -9.94
C ALA A 313 16.09 -11.72 -10.77
N ALA A 314 15.63 -11.56 -12.01
CA ALA A 314 15.36 -12.69 -12.90
C ALA A 314 16.61 -13.16 -13.66
N GLN A 315 17.64 -12.31 -13.75
CA GLN A 315 18.91 -12.58 -14.43
C GLN A 315 20.05 -11.78 -13.78
N ARG A 316 21.28 -12.23 -13.99
CA ARG A 316 22.48 -11.51 -13.54
C ARG A 316 22.62 -10.18 -14.27
N ARG A 317 22.97 -9.11 -13.55
CA ARG A 317 23.36 -7.81 -14.11
C ARG A 317 24.34 -7.08 -13.21
N GLU A 318 25.03 -6.10 -13.75
CA GLU A 318 25.79 -5.12 -12.97
C GLU A 318 25.09 -3.76 -13.06
N LEU A 319 24.97 -3.07 -11.93
CA LEU A 319 24.38 -1.73 -11.84
C LEU A 319 25.19 -0.95 -10.81
N ASP A 320 25.75 0.20 -11.21
CA ASP A 320 26.60 1.04 -10.36
C ASP A 320 27.72 0.28 -9.62
N GLY A 321 28.37 -0.67 -10.33
CA GLY A 321 29.44 -1.50 -9.77
C GLY A 321 28.96 -2.59 -8.79
N VAL A 322 27.65 -2.69 -8.54
CA VAL A 322 27.04 -3.77 -7.75
C VAL A 322 26.58 -4.87 -8.70
N VAL A 323 27.16 -6.06 -8.55
CA VAL A 323 26.66 -7.27 -9.20
C VAL A 323 25.38 -7.71 -8.51
N ILE A 324 24.31 -7.90 -9.29
CA ILE A 324 23.02 -8.45 -8.87
C ILE A 324 22.89 -9.82 -9.54
N GLU A 325 22.84 -10.90 -8.75
CA GLU A 325 22.70 -12.25 -9.29
C GLU A 325 21.23 -12.60 -9.56
N ALA A 326 20.97 -13.55 -10.45
CA ALA A 326 19.63 -14.12 -10.57
C ALA A 326 19.24 -14.78 -9.25
N GLY A 327 18.05 -14.47 -8.74
CA GLY A 327 17.58 -14.95 -7.43
C GLY A 327 17.81 -13.96 -6.27
N ASP A 328 18.65 -12.93 -6.46
CA ASP A 328 18.85 -11.89 -5.43
C ASP A 328 17.53 -11.17 -5.14
N THR A 329 17.26 -10.90 -3.87
CA THR A 329 16.19 -9.99 -3.48
C THR A 329 16.57 -8.57 -3.88
N VAL A 330 15.65 -7.88 -4.56
CA VAL A 330 15.84 -6.47 -4.96
C VAL A 330 14.73 -5.63 -4.37
N ILE A 331 15.11 -4.58 -3.63
CA ILE A 331 14.19 -3.66 -2.98
C ILE A 331 14.28 -2.29 -3.66
N GLY A 332 13.18 -1.79 -4.19
CA GLY A 332 13.07 -0.41 -4.67
C GLY A 332 12.48 0.49 -3.59
N VAL A 333 13.21 1.51 -3.16
CA VAL A 333 12.78 2.47 -2.14
C VAL A 333 12.01 3.60 -2.81
N LEU A 334 10.69 3.44 -2.91
CA LEU A 334 9.77 4.43 -3.50
C LEU A 334 9.87 5.79 -2.80
N ALA A 335 10.02 5.80 -1.47
CA ALA A 335 10.10 7.05 -0.71
C ALA A 335 11.36 7.87 -1.03
N ALA A 336 12.47 7.20 -1.34
CA ALA A 336 13.70 7.84 -1.80
C ALA A 336 13.55 8.36 -3.23
N ALA A 337 12.98 7.52 -4.12
CA ALA A 337 12.71 7.87 -5.51
C ALA A 337 11.76 9.07 -5.66
N ASN A 338 10.70 9.13 -4.83
CA ASN A 338 9.74 10.25 -4.84
C ASN A 338 10.29 11.55 -4.25
N ARG A 339 11.51 11.51 -3.70
CA ARG A 339 12.26 12.67 -3.23
C ARG A 339 13.58 12.85 -3.96
N ASP A 340 13.70 12.27 -5.15
CA ASP A 340 14.90 12.40 -5.98
C ASP A 340 15.00 13.82 -6.59
N PRO A 341 16.05 14.59 -6.29
CA PRO A 341 16.23 15.94 -6.83
C PRO A 341 16.48 15.96 -8.36
N GLU A 342 16.82 14.84 -8.99
CA GLU A 342 16.91 14.75 -10.46
C GLU A 342 15.53 14.83 -11.13
N VAL A 343 14.45 14.59 -10.38
CA VAL A 343 13.07 14.60 -10.89
C VAL A 343 12.25 15.72 -10.29
N PHE A 344 12.41 15.98 -8.98
CA PHE A 344 11.59 16.94 -8.24
C PHE A 344 12.46 18.05 -7.64
N ALA A 345 12.24 19.30 -8.04
CA ALA A 345 12.93 20.44 -7.42
C ALA A 345 12.50 20.63 -5.96
N GLU A 346 13.43 20.92 -5.03
CA GLU A 346 13.14 21.01 -3.59
C GLU A 346 12.30 19.80 -3.08
N PRO A 347 12.80 18.56 -3.24
CA PRO A 347 11.98 17.36 -3.10
C PRO A 347 11.44 17.13 -1.68
N ASP A 348 12.10 17.68 -0.66
CA ASP A 348 11.72 17.60 0.74
C ASP A 348 10.68 18.65 1.18
N ARG A 349 10.23 19.51 0.26
CA ARG A 349 9.16 20.48 0.51
C ARG A 349 7.82 19.93 0.03
N LEU A 350 6.82 19.97 0.91
CA LEU A 350 5.43 19.73 0.53
C LEU A 350 4.91 20.95 -0.23
N ASP A 351 4.50 20.76 -1.49
CA ASP A 351 3.88 21.79 -2.31
C ASP A 351 2.67 21.24 -3.06
N VAL A 352 1.46 21.52 -2.55
CA VAL A 352 0.20 21.02 -3.14
C VAL A 352 -0.12 21.63 -4.50
N THR A 353 0.68 22.60 -4.96
CA THR A 353 0.57 23.25 -6.27
C THR A 353 1.63 22.79 -7.27
N ARG A 354 2.50 21.86 -6.84
CA ARG A 354 3.60 21.33 -7.65
C ARG A 354 3.11 20.71 -8.96
N PRO A 355 3.66 21.10 -10.13
CA PRO A 355 3.20 20.62 -11.43
C PRO A 355 3.70 19.22 -11.80
N ASP A 356 4.79 18.77 -11.19
CA ASP A 356 5.53 17.54 -11.50
C ASP A 356 5.20 16.36 -10.56
N SER A 357 4.32 16.53 -9.56
CA SER A 357 3.97 15.45 -8.61
C SER A 357 3.48 14.16 -9.28
N ARG A 358 2.85 14.27 -10.46
CA ARG A 358 2.39 13.13 -11.27
C ARG A 358 3.49 12.13 -11.68
N PHE A 359 4.77 12.49 -11.56
CA PHE A 359 5.90 11.60 -11.86
C PHE A 359 6.30 10.69 -10.68
N HIS A 360 5.58 10.77 -9.55
CA HIS A 360 5.79 9.87 -8.43
C HIS A 360 5.59 8.40 -8.83
N VAL A 361 6.21 7.49 -8.09
CA VAL A 361 6.14 6.03 -8.30
C VAL A 361 5.36 5.29 -7.21
N SER A 362 4.64 6.01 -6.34
CA SER A 362 3.90 5.44 -5.19
C SER A 362 2.82 4.42 -5.55
N LEU A 363 2.29 4.49 -6.78
CA LEU A 363 1.27 3.58 -7.30
C LEU A 363 1.89 2.48 -8.21
N GLY A 364 3.21 2.32 -8.17
CA GLY A 364 3.96 1.48 -9.08
C GLY A 364 4.04 2.04 -10.50
N LEU A 365 4.58 1.25 -11.42
CA LEU A 365 4.66 1.54 -12.85
C LEU A 365 4.59 0.21 -13.62
N GLY A 366 4.26 0.27 -14.91
CA GLY A 366 4.31 -0.89 -15.80
C GLY A 366 3.16 -1.88 -15.56
N PRO A 367 3.38 -3.18 -15.82
CA PRO A 367 2.34 -4.21 -15.72
C PRO A 367 1.56 -4.21 -14.40
N HIS A 368 2.24 -3.96 -13.28
CA HIS A 368 1.66 -3.96 -11.94
C HIS A 368 1.27 -2.57 -11.44
N PHE A 369 1.06 -1.58 -12.32
CA PHE A 369 0.47 -0.31 -11.91
C PHE A 369 -0.81 -0.54 -11.10
N CYS A 370 -0.94 0.16 -9.97
CA CYS A 370 -1.96 -0.11 -8.97
C CYS A 370 -3.36 -0.15 -9.59
N LEU A 371 -4.07 -1.27 -9.40
CA LEU A 371 -5.43 -1.46 -9.91
C LEU A 371 -6.41 -0.46 -9.28
N GLY A 372 -6.28 -0.25 -7.96
CA GLY A 372 -7.11 0.66 -7.17
C GLY A 372 -6.71 2.14 -7.26
N ALA A 373 -5.77 2.52 -8.14
CA ALA A 373 -5.24 3.87 -8.22
C ALA A 373 -6.33 4.96 -8.39
N GLY A 374 -7.35 4.70 -9.20
CA GLY A 374 -8.47 5.62 -9.39
C GLY A 374 -9.36 5.73 -8.17
N LEU A 375 -9.60 4.62 -7.47
CA LEU A 375 -10.45 4.55 -6.29
C LEU A 375 -9.78 5.26 -5.10
N ALA A 376 -8.51 4.96 -4.83
CA ALA A 376 -7.74 5.61 -3.77
C ALA A 376 -7.66 7.14 -3.93
N ARG A 377 -7.50 7.62 -5.18
CA ARG A 377 -7.57 9.06 -5.50
C ARG A 377 -8.94 9.64 -5.22
N MET A 378 -10.01 8.96 -5.65
CA MET A 378 -11.38 9.42 -5.42
C MET A 378 -11.70 9.56 -3.93
N GLU A 379 -11.28 8.58 -3.12
CA GLU A 379 -11.42 8.61 -1.65
C GLU A 379 -10.63 9.76 -1.02
N ALA A 380 -9.35 9.90 -1.39
CA ALA A 380 -8.48 10.93 -0.83
C ALA A 380 -8.94 12.35 -1.21
N VAL A 381 -9.33 12.56 -2.47
CA VAL A 381 -9.86 13.85 -2.94
C VAL A 381 -11.11 14.22 -2.16
N ALA A 382 -12.06 13.29 -2.03
CA ALA A 382 -13.31 13.55 -1.31
C ALA A 382 -13.05 13.84 0.17
N LEU A 383 -12.18 13.08 0.84
CA LEU A 383 -11.88 13.29 2.26
C LEU A 383 -11.17 14.62 2.49
N PHE A 384 -10.10 14.93 1.75
CA PHE A 384 -9.32 16.13 1.99
C PHE A 384 -10.09 17.41 1.66
N ALA A 385 -10.90 17.40 0.58
CA ALA A 385 -11.80 18.51 0.27
C ALA A 385 -12.82 18.73 1.40
N ALA A 386 -13.51 17.66 1.85
CA ALA A 386 -14.51 17.76 2.91
C ALA A 386 -13.92 18.20 4.26
N MET A 387 -12.71 17.74 4.59
CA MET A 387 -11.99 18.20 5.79
C MET A 387 -11.65 19.69 5.70
N ALA A 388 -11.22 20.17 4.53
CA ALA A 388 -10.86 21.57 4.33
C ALA A 388 -12.10 22.49 4.40
N GLU A 389 -13.23 22.04 3.86
CA GLU A 389 -14.50 22.75 3.90
C GLU A 389 -15.12 22.81 5.30
N ARG A 390 -15.11 21.69 6.03
CA ARG A 390 -15.84 21.59 7.32
C ARG A 390 -14.99 21.88 8.55
N PHE A 391 -13.67 21.72 8.45
CA PHE A 391 -12.74 21.90 9.56
C PHE A 391 -11.51 22.73 9.16
N PRO A 392 -11.69 23.95 8.61
CA PRO A 392 -10.57 24.78 8.18
C PRO A 392 -9.58 25.06 9.31
N GLY A 393 -10.04 25.14 10.57
CA GLY A 393 -9.20 25.33 11.75
C GLY A 393 -8.53 24.06 12.30
N ALA A 394 -8.59 22.93 11.58
CA ALA A 394 -7.99 21.67 12.00
C ALA A 394 -6.50 21.83 12.34
N ARG A 395 -6.06 21.17 13.41
CA ARG A 395 -4.65 21.16 13.84
C ARG A 395 -4.30 19.90 14.62
N LEU A 396 -3.04 19.51 14.61
CA LEU A 396 -2.51 18.45 15.47
C LEU A 396 -2.63 18.86 16.95
N THR A 397 -2.80 17.88 17.85
CA THR A 397 -2.80 18.17 19.31
C THR A 397 -1.41 18.48 19.85
N GLY A 398 -0.35 18.07 19.13
CA GLY A 398 1.04 18.14 19.59
C GLY A 398 1.46 16.95 20.46
N GLU A 399 0.60 15.93 20.60
CA GLU A 399 0.97 14.67 21.24
C GLU A 399 2.09 13.97 20.46
N GLU A 400 3.03 13.37 21.18
CA GLU A 400 4.08 12.54 20.59
C GLU A 400 3.45 11.29 19.96
N LEU A 401 3.75 11.06 18.68
CA LEU A 401 3.19 9.96 17.93
C LEU A 401 4.05 8.71 18.09
N VAL A 402 3.39 7.58 18.35
CA VAL A 402 4.02 6.25 18.27
C VAL A 402 3.88 5.73 16.85
N TRP A 403 5.00 5.31 16.27
CA TRP A 403 5.08 4.83 14.90
C TRP A 403 5.12 3.31 14.83
N GLY A 404 4.51 2.75 13.80
CA GLY A 404 4.54 1.33 13.51
C GLY A 404 4.46 1.03 12.02
N GLY A 405 4.46 -0.26 11.71
CA GLY A 405 4.52 -0.78 10.35
C GLY A 405 5.94 -1.06 9.89
N ARG A 406 6.12 -1.16 8.56
CA ARG A 406 7.42 -1.41 7.90
C ARG A 406 7.47 -0.63 6.59
N SER A 407 7.11 -1.26 5.48
CA SER A 407 6.90 -0.57 4.20
C SER A 407 5.75 0.43 4.28
N LEU A 408 4.73 0.18 5.10
CA LEU A 408 3.66 1.12 5.41
C LEU A 408 3.97 1.81 6.74
N ARG A 409 4.68 2.94 6.71
CA ARG A 409 4.91 3.78 7.89
C ARG A 409 3.59 4.42 8.32
N THR A 410 3.12 4.13 9.52
CA THR A 410 1.87 4.70 10.05
C THR A 410 2.02 5.09 11.53
N PRO A 411 1.41 6.19 11.99
CA PRO A 411 1.21 6.38 13.42
C PRO A 411 0.16 5.38 13.90
N ILE A 412 0.27 4.95 15.16
CA ILE A 412 -0.73 4.09 15.82
C ILE A 412 -2.01 4.89 16.11
N ARG A 413 -1.86 6.18 16.44
CA ARG A 413 -2.95 7.14 16.66
C ARG A 413 -2.57 8.49 16.06
N LEU A 414 -3.54 9.25 15.57
CA LEU A 414 -3.33 10.60 15.05
C LEU A 414 -4.35 11.57 15.66
N PRO A 415 -4.10 12.08 16.88
CA PRO A 415 -5.00 13.01 17.55
C PRO A 415 -4.98 14.39 16.86
N ILE A 416 -6.15 14.85 16.42
CA ILE A 416 -6.37 16.18 15.85
C ILE A 416 -7.49 16.92 16.57
N LEU A 417 -7.41 18.25 16.61
CA LEU A 417 -8.53 19.11 16.95
C LEU A 417 -9.22 19.53 15.66
N ALA A 418 -10.38 18.95 15.37
CA ALA A 418 -11.21 19.31 14.21
C ALA A 418 -12.03 20.57 14.53
N ARG A 419 -11.48 21.76 14.19
CA ARG A 419 -12.14 23.05 14.44
C ARG A 419 -12.82 23.53 13.15
N PRO A 420 -14.12 23.88 13.20
CA PRO A 420 -14.83 24.49 12.09
C PRO A 420 -14.25 25.84 11.64
#